data_AF-A0A3S4LND3-F1
#
_entry.id   AF-A0A3S4LND3-F1
#
_cell.length_a   1.000
_cell.length_b   1.000
_cell.length_c   1.000
_cell.angle_alpha   90.00
_cell.angle_beta   90.00
_cell.angle_gamma   90.00
#
_symmetry.space_group_name_H-M   'P 1'
#
loop_
_entity.id
_entity.type
_entity.pdbx_description
1 polymer ?
#
loop_
_entity_poly.entity_id
_entity_poly.type
_entity_poly.pdbx_seq_one_letter_code
_entity_poly.pdbx_strand_id
1 'polypeptide(L)'
;MFIGLKPIAVVEAKRKNTDVSSKLNESYRYSKYFDNGFLRDTLLEHYAPDEVHDAVPEYEISWQDTSGKQRFKIPFCYSTNGREYRAAMKTKSGIWYRGRPPHHQHVESAAGMASPGRAAGYAGQRSAETKSVGLPKIPE
;
A
#
# COMPACT_ATOMS: atom_id res chain seq x y z
N MET A 1 4.94 2.91 -5.89
CA MET A 1 3.94 3.28 -6.91
C MET A 1 3.04 4.34 -6.33
N PHE A 2 2.77 5.38 -7.11
CA PHE A 2 1.97 6.53 -6.70
C PHE A 2 0.83 6.76 -7.68
N ILE A 3 -0.26 7.35 -7.18
CA ILE A 3 -1.25 8.05 -8.01
C ILE A 3 -1.16 9.52 -7.60
N GLY A 4 -0.66 10.37 -8.49
CA GLY A 4 -0.24 11.72 -8.10
C GLY A 4 0.84 11.66 -7.01
N LEU A 5 0.64 12.38 -5.90
CA LEU A 5 1.53 12.38 -4.73
C LEU A 5 1.22 11.27 -3.71
N LYS A 6 0.13 10.52 -3.91
CA LYS A 6 -0.34 9.53 -2.94
C LYS A 6 0.36 8.18 -3.13
N PRO A 7 1.10 7.67 -2.12
CA PRO A 7 1.71 6.36 -2.21
C PRO A 7 0.63 5.28 -2.08
N ILE A 8 0.54 4.39 -3.07
CA ILE A 8 -0.48 3.33 -3.07
C ILE A 8 0.12 1.92 -3.03
N ALA A 9 1.36 1.74 -3.47
CA ALA A 9 1.97 0.41 -3.42
C ALA A 9 3.48 0.43 -3.23
N VAL A 10 3.95 -0.58 -2.49
CA VAL A 10 5.34 -0.98 -2.43
C VAL A 10 5.58 -2.09 -3.46
N VAL A 11 6.71 -2.02 -4.17
CA VAL A 11 7.11 -3.03 -5.15
C VAL A 11 8.52 -3.47 -4.84
N GLU A 12 8.69 -4.76 -4.56
CA GLU A 12 10.00 -5.40 -4.45
C GLU A 12 10.48 -5.87 -5.83
N ALA A 13 11.55 -5.26 -6.34
CA ALA A 13 12.13 -5.61 -7.64
C ALA A 13 13.37 -6.49 -7.46
N LYS A 14 13.35 -7.70 -8.03
CA LYS A 14 14.46 -8.66 -7.98
C LYS A 14 15.09 -8.90 -9.36
N ARG A 15 16.30 -9.46 -9.35
CA ARG A 15 16.96 -9.90 -10.59
C ARG A 15 16.12 -10.98 -11.28
N LYS A 16 16.17 -11.04 -12.62
CA LYS A 16 15.34 -11.90 -13.49
C LYS A 16 15.38 -13.41 -13.16
N ASN A 17 16.42 -13.89 -12.48
CA ASN A 17 16.60 -15.29 -12.10
C ASN A 17 16.31 -15.59 -10.63
N THR A 18 15.76 -14.61 -9.89
CA THR A 18 15.39 -14.77 -8.48
C THR A 18 13.91 -15.15 -8.36
N ASP A 19 13.62 -16.02 -7.40
CA ASP A 19 12.27 -16.39 -7.01
C ASP A 19 11.56 -15.18 -6.39
N VAL A 20 10.42 -14.82 -6.95
CA VAL A 20 9.69 -13.58 -6.61
C VAL A 20 8.65 -13.80 -5.52
N SER A 21 8.06 -15.00 -5.45
CA SER A 21 7.03 -15.33 -4.46
C SER A 21 7.54 -15.19 -3.02
N SER A 22 8.77 -15.63 -2.76
CA SER A 22 9.39 -15.61 -1.43
C SER A 22 9.82 -14.21 -0.98
N LYS A 23 9.78 -13.22 -1.88
CA LYS A 23 10.28 -11.85 -1.63
C LYS A 23 9.17 -10.84 -1.36
N LEU A 24 7.91 -11.28 -1.38
CA LEU A 24 6.78 -10.45 -1.01
C LEU A 24 6.84 -9.96 0.46
N ASN A 25 7.53 -10.70 1.34
CA ASN A 25 7.76 -10.29 2.73
C ASN A 25 8.59 -9.00 2.86
N GLU A 26 9.52 -8.74 1.93
CA GLU A 26 10.28 -7.48 1.94
C GLU A 26 9.34 -6.30 1.63
N SER A 27 8.46 -6.47 0.64
CA SER A 27 7.45 -5.46 0.35
C SER A 27 6.53 -5.20 1.55
N TYR A 28 6.15 -6.22 2.32
CA TYR A 28 5.40 -6.04 3.56
C TYR A 28 6.18 -5.25 4.60
N ARG A 29 7.47 -5.55 4.76
CA ARG A 29 8.33 -4.84 5.68
C ARG A 29 8.36 -3.35 5.33
N TYR A 30 8.64 -3.01 4.08
CA TYR A 30 8.69 -1.60 3.68
C TYR A 30 7.34 -0.90 3.80
N SER A 31 6.21 -1.58 3.52
CA SER A 31 4.89 -0.99 3.73
C SER A 31 4.61 -0.68 5.20
N LYS A 32 5.04 -1.53 6.14
CA LYS A 32 4.86 -1.32 7.59
C LYS A 32 5.73 -0.19 8.14
N TYR A 33 6.95 -0.06 7.63
CA TYR A 33 7.92 0.95 8.08
C TYR A 33 7.93 2.21 7.22
N PHE A 34 7.04 2.34 6.24
CA PHE A 34 6.96 3.54 5.40
C PHE A 34 6.75 4.79 6.27
N ASP A 35 7.48 5.87 6.00
CA ASP A 35 7.38 7.09 6.79
C ASP A 35 6.55 8.14 6.01
N ASN A 36 5.25 8.17 6.32
CA ASN A 36 4.35 9.18 5.75
C ASN A 36 4.64 10.59 6.28
N GLY A 37 5.25 10.71 7.47
CA GLY A 37 5.64 12.02 8.03
C GLY A 37 6.78 12.61 7.21
N PHE A 38 7.85 11.85 7.04
CA PHE A 38 8.98 12.26 6.21
C PHE A 38 8.56 12.57 4.77
N LEU A 39 7.70 11.74 4.16
CA LEU A 39 7.18 12.02 2.82
C LEU A 39 6.40 13.34 2.79
N ARG A 40 5.54 13.59 3.78
CA ARG A 40 4.76 14.82 3.86
C ARG A 40 5.66 16.04 3.97
N ASP A 41 6.62 16.02 4.87
CA ASP A 41 7.56 17.13 5.09
C ASP A 41 8.32 17.44 3.80
N THR A 42 8.81 16.40 3.11
CA THR A 42 9.49 16.54 1.81
C THR A 42 8.57 17.15 0.74
N LEU A 43 7.29 16.78 0.70
CA LEU A 43 6.35 17.31 -0.29
C LEU A 43 5.97 18.77 0.00
N LEU A 44 5.90 19.18 1.26
CA LEU A 44 5.59 20.56 1.65
C LEU A 44 6.67 21.56 1.23
N GLU A 45 7.89 21.11 0.94
CA GLU A 45 8.96 21.96 0.39
C GLU A 45 8.70 22.39 -1.07
N HIS A 46 7.83 21.68 -1.79
CA HIS A 46 7.68 21.83 -3.25
C HIS A 46 6.23 21.98 -3.73
N TYR A 47 5.24 21.63 -2.93
CA TYR A 47 3.83 21.61 -3.31
C TYR A 47 2.95 22.40 -2.32
N ALA A 48 1.78 22.84 -2.77
CA ALA A 48 0.85 23.57 -1.92
C ALA A 48 0.35 22.68 -0.76
N PRO A 49 0.19 23.22 0.47
CA PRO A 49 -0.25 22.42 1.62
C PRO A 49 -1.54 21.64 1.39
N ASP A 50 -2.50 22.21 0.66
CA ASP A 50 -3.78 21.55 0.36
C ASP A 50 -3.60 20.29 -0.51
N GLU A 51 -2.74 20.35 -1.52
CA GLU A 51 -2.43 19.20 -2.40
C GLU A 51 -1.72 18.09 -1.63
N VAL A 52 -0.79 18.48 -0.72
CA VAL A 52 -0.07 17.51 0.11
C VAL A 52 -1.01 16.88 1.14
N HIS A 53 -1.89 17.66 1.76
CA HIS A 53 -2.84 17.14 2.75
C HIS A 53 -3.84 16.15 2.15
N ASP A 54 -4.31 16.38 0.92
CA ASP A 54 -5.18 15.43 0.21
C ASP A 54 -4.45 14.10 -0.11
N ALA A 55 -3.18 14.19 -0.51
CA ALA A 55 -2.39 13.01 -0.87
C ALA A 55 -1.89 12.22 0.36
N VAL A 56 -1.36 12.92 1.37
CA VAL A 56 -0.69 12.37 2.56
C VAL A 56 -1.21 13.10 3.81
N PRO A 57 -2.43 12.78 4.27
CA PRO A 57 -3.07 13.49 5.37
C PRO A 57 -2.31 13.32 6.67
N GLU A 58 -2.48 14.26 7.59
CA GLU A 58 -1.76 14.29 8.88
C GLU A 58 -2.07 13.09 9.77
N TYR A 59 -3.32 12.64 9.76
CA TYR A 59 -3.74 11.44 10.48
C TYR A 59 -3.20 10.17 9.81
N GLU A 60 -2.83 9.17 10.63
CA GLU A 60 -2.27 7.93 10.12
C GLU A 60 -3.35 7.06 9.45
N ILE A 61 -3.30 6.96 8.12
CA ILE A 61 -4.03 5.94 7.37
C ILE A 61 -3.25 4.64 7.44
N SER A 62 -3.84 3.62 8.06
CA SER A 62 -3.21 2.31 8.17
C SER A 62 -4.23 1.16 8.09
N TRP A 63 -3.76 0.01 7.60
CA TRP A 63 -4.56 -1.22 7.47
C TRP A 63 -4.04 -2.28 8.42
N GLN A 64 -4.91 -2.95 9.17
CA GLN A 64 -4.51 -4.03 10.07
C GLN A 64 -3.90 -5.18 9.29
N ASP A 65 -2.77 -5.72 9.75
CA ASP A 65 -2.25 -7.00 9.25
C ASP A 65 -3.06 -8.17 9.81
N THR A 66 -2.99 -9.34 9.18
CA THR A 66 -3.70 -10.56 9.60
C THR A 66 -3.34 -10.99 11.02
N SER A 67 -2.14 -10.65 11.50
CA SER A 67 -1.72 -10.94 12.87
C SER A 67 -2.26 -9.96 13.91
N GLY A 68 -2.84 -8.82 13.51
CA GLY A 68 -3.27 -7.74 14.39
C GLY A 68 -2.14 -6.99 15.11
N LYS A 69 -0.89 -7.46 15.03
CA LYS A 69 0.27 -6.91 15.76
C LYS A 69 0.86 -5.66 15.12
N GLN A 70 0.70 -5.52 13.81
CA GLN A 70 1.27 -4.43 13.02
C GLN A 70 0.25 -3.95 12.00
N ARG A 71 0.42 -2.71 11.53
CA ARG A 71 -0.41 -2.12 10.50
C ARG A 71 0.44 -1.76 9.28
N PHE A 72 -0.12 -1.94 8.11
CA PHE A 72 0.45 -1.49 6.85
C PHE A 72 0.14 -0.01 6.68
N LYS A 73 1.13 0.79 6.29
CA LYS A 73 0.94 2.22 5.98
C LYS A 73 0.73 2.45 4.50
N ILE A 74 1.09 1.47 3.66
CA ILE A 74 0.82 1.43 2.22
C ILE A 74 -0.01 0.18 1.89
N PRO A 75 -1.13 0.30 1.16
CA PRO A 75 -2.14 -0.78 1.13
C PRO A 75 -1.77 -1.98 0.26
N PHE A 76 -0.91 -1.79 -0.74
CA PHE A 76 -0.55 -2.83 -1.68
C PHE A 76 0.93 -3.17 -1.62
N CYS A 77 1.21 -4.46 -1.72
CA CYS A 77 2.57 -4.99 -1.75
C CYS A 77 2.72 -5.93 -2.94
N TYR A 78 3.80 -5.74 -3.69
CA TYR A 78 4.13 -6.48 -4.89
C TYR A 78 5.57 -7.00 -4.85
N SER A 79 5.82 -8.08 -5.59
CA SER A 79 7.16 -8.60 -5.86
C SER A 79 7.25 -9.04 -7.31
N THR A 80 8.29 -8.62 -8.02
CA THR A 80 8.51 -8.98 -9.43
C THR A 80 10.00 -9.08 -9.76
N ASN A 81 10.30 -9.80 -10.84
CA ASN A 81 11.63 -9.93 -11.43
C ASN A 81 11.66 -9.56 -12.92
N GLY A 82 10.59 -8.91 -13.40
CA GLY A 82 10.44 -8.52 -14.81
C GLY A 82 10.26 -9.68 -15.79
N ARG A 83 10.10 -10.92 -15.32
CA ARG A 83 9.78 -12.06 -16.19
C ARG A 83 8.27 -12.11 -16.43
N GLU A 84 7.87 -12.25 -17.69
CA GLU A 84 6.48 -12.56 -18.03
C GLU A 84 6.00 -13.82 -17.30
N TYR A 85 4.73 -13.82 -16.90
CA TYR A 85 4.14 -14.94 -16.18
C TYR A 85 4.19 -16.21 -17.02
N ARG A 86 4.69 -17.29 -16.43
CA ARG A 86 4.70 -18.65 -17.01
C ARG A 86 4.18 -19.62 -15.96
N ALA A 87 3.09 -20.31 -16.28
CA ALA A 87 2.46 -21.27 -15.36
C ALA A 87 3.46 -22.35 -14.85
N ALA A 88 4.34 -22.84 -15.73
CA ALA A 88 5.39 -23.80 -15.37
C ALA A 88 6.42 -23.28 -14.34
N MET A 89 6.56 -21.97 -14.19
CA MET A 89 7.48 -21.32 -13.26
C MET A 89 6.77 -20.28 -12.41
N LYS A 90 5.62 -20.64 -11.84
CA LYS A 90 4.73 -19.73 -11.10
C LYS A 90 5.45 -18.90 -10.02
N THR A 91 6.37 -19.49 -9.26
CA THR A 91 7.12 -18.82 -8.18
C THR A 91 8.26 -17.92 -8.66
N LYS A 92 8.69 -18.09 -9.92
CA LYS A 92 9.85 -17.40 -10.52
C LYS A 92 9.47 -16.47 -11.68
N SER A 93 8.18 -16.23 -11.90
CA SER A 93 7.68 -15.46 -13.03
C SER A 93 6.45 -14.65 -12.66
N GLY A 94 6.17 -13.62 -13.45
CA GLY A 94 5.05 -12.73 -13.24
C GLY A 94 5.28 -11.78 -12.06
N ILE A 95 4.16 -11.30 -11.55
CA ILE A 95 4.10 -10.37 -10.44
C ILE A 95 3.29 -11.01 -9.33
N TRP A 96 3.91 -11.11 -8.17
CA TRP A 96 3.27 -11.58 -6.95
C TRP A 96 2.72 -10.39 -6.21
N TYR A 97 1.51 -10.52 -5.68
CA TYR A 97 0.89 -9.43 -4.93
C TYR A 97 0.03 -9.93 -3.77
N ARG A 98 -0.17 -9.01 -2.83
CA ARG A 98 -1.23 -9.11 -1.82
C ARG A 98 -1.89 -7.74 -1.64
N GLY A 99 -3.23 -7.74 -1.65
CA GLY A 99 -4.06 -6.56 -1.36
C GLY A 99 -4.42 -6.44 0.11
N ARG A 100 -5.37 -5.54 0.42
CA ARG A 100 -5.87 -5.35 1.80
C ARG A 100 -6.41 -6.66 2.38
N PRO A 101 -6.21 -6.96 3.67
CA PRO A 101 -6.91 -8.06 4.31
C PRO A 101 -8.44 -7.92 4.17
N PRO A 102 -9.21 -9.02 3.98
CA PRO A 102 -8.81 -10.42 4.08
C PRO A 102 -8.48 -11.04 2.71
N HIS A 103 -7.58 -10.45 1.91
CA HIS A 103 -7.19 -11.06 0.63
C HIS A 103 -6.04 -12.06 0.78
N HIS A 104 -6.16 -13.18 0.07
CA HIS A 104 -5.12 -14.21 -0.11
C HIS A 104 -3.99 -13.72 -1.05
N GLN A 105 -2.85 -14.43 -1.05
CA GLN A 105 -1.74 -14.13 -1.97
C GLN A 105 -2.08 -14.63 -3.38
N HIS A 106 -1.81 -13.80 -4.38
CA HIS A 106 -2.06 -14.13 -5.79
C HIS A 106 -0.81 -13.87 -6.64
N VAL A 107 -0.75 -14.55 -7.79
CA VAL A 107 0.24 -14.32 -8.85
C VAL A 107 -0.51 -13.95 -10.11
N GLU A 108 -0.04 -12.93 -10.82
CA GLU A 108 -0.63 -12.49 -12.07
C GLU A 108 0.48 -12.07 -13.07
N SER A 109 0.09 -11.85 -14.32
CA SER A 109 0.94 -11.22 -15.32
C SER A 109 1.06 -9.71 -15.05
N ALA A 110 2.10 -9.07 -15.60
CA ALA A 110 2.32 -7.63 -15.42
C ALA A 110 1.16 -6.76 -15.94
N ALA A 111 0.45 -7.24 -16.98
CA ALA A 111 -0.74 -6.58 -17.51
C ALA A 111 -1.91 -6.49 -16.50
N GLY A 112 -1.98 -7.41 -15.53
CA GLY A 112 -3.01 -7.39 -14.48
C GLY A 112 -2.88 -6.21 -13.51
N MET A 113 -1.65 -5.73 -13.26
CA MET A 113 -1.39 -4.61 -12.34
C MET A 113 -2.05 -3.29 -12.77
N ALA A 114 -2.16 -3.04 -14.07
CA ALA A 114 -2.61 -1.76 -14.62
C ALA A 114 -4.13 -1.65 -14.82
N SER A 115 -4.90 -2.67 -14.42
CA SER A 115 -6.35 -2.68 -14.61
C SER A 115 -7.04 -1.58 -13.78
N PRO A 116 -7.69 -0.58 -14.42
CA PRO A 116 -8.24 0.61 -13.75
C PRO A 116 -9.22 0.30 -12.61
N GLY A 117 -9.95 -0.82 -12.71
CA GLY A 117 -10.96 -1.21 -11.73
C GLY A 117 -10.44 -1.46 -10.30
N ARG A 118 -9.14 -1.77 -10.11
CA ARG A 118 -8.59 -2.05 -8.77
C ARG A 118 -7.96 -0.84 -8.09
N ALA A 119 -7.47 0.14 -8.85
CA ALA A 119 -7.03 1.43 -8.32
C ALA A 119 -8.22 2.35 -8.01
N ALA A 120 -9.30 2.27 -8.80
CA ALA A 120 -10.50 3.09 -8.62
C ALA A 120 -11.18 2.93 -7.24
N GLY A 121 -11.09 1.73 -6.63
CA GLY A 121 -11.61 1.49 -5.27
C GLY A 121 -10.86 2.24 -4.15
N TYR A 122 -9.70 2.85 -4.43
CA TYR A 122 -8.88 3.57 -3.45
C TYR A 122 -9.17 5.06 -3.35
N ALA A 123 -9.67 5.68 -4.43
CA ALA A 123 -10.00 7.10 -4.44
C ALA A 123 -11.36 7.41 -3.77
N GLY A 124 -12.23 6.41 -3.60
CA GLY A 124 -13.63 6.61 -3.21
C GLY A 124 -14.01 6.33 -1.76
N GLN A 125 -13.09 5.99 -0.86
CA GLN A 125 -13.45 5.57 0.52
C GLN A 125 -12.96 6.57 1.56
N ARG A 126 -13.83 7.55 1.88
CA ARG A 126 -13.82 8.26 3.18
C ARG A 126 -13.88 7.19 4.28
N SER A 127 -12.89 7.15 5.17
CA SER A 127 -13.04 6.42 6.43
C SER A 127 -14.12 7.12 7.25
N ALA A 128 -15.33 6.58 7.18
CA ALA A 128 -16.35 6.80 8.20
C ALA A 128 -15.92 6.02 9.45
N GLU A 129 -15.15 6.66 10.33
CA GLU A 129 -15.20 6.37 11.76
C GLU A 129 -14.71 7.58 12.57
N THR A 130 -15.42 8.71 12.45
CA THR A 130 -15.48 9.67 13.54
C THR A 130 -16.29 9.04 14.67
N LYS A 131 -15.64 8.31 15.58
CA LYS A 131 -16.20 8.16 16.91
C LYS A 131 -16.14 9.54 17.56
N SER A 132 -17.30 10.19 17.65
CA SER A 132 -17.50 11.34 18.51
C SER A 132 -17.09 10.96 19.93
N VAL A 133 -15.89 11.37 20.34
CA VAL A 133 -15.49 11.34 21.74
C VAL A 133 -16.32 12.41 22.42
N GLY A 134 -17.38 11.98 23.11
CA GLY A 134 -18.19 12.88 23.94
C GLY A 134 -17.29 13.53 24.98
N LEU A 135 -17.30 14.87 25.02
CA LEU A 135 -16.71 15.67 26.07
C LEU A 135 -17.30 15.23 27.42
N PRO A 136 -16.47 14.95 28.45
CA PRO A 136 -16.99 14.67 29.78
C PRO A 136 -17.64 15.95 30.35
N LYS A 137 -18.89 15.82 30.81
CA LYS A 137 -19.61 16.86 31.57
C LYS A 137 -18.83 17.18 32.84
N ILE A 138 -18.48 18.44 33.01
CA ILE A 138 -17.99 19.01 34.27
C ILE A 138 -19.22 19.14 35.20
N PRO A 139 -19.23 18.53 36.39
CA PRO A 139 -20.30 18.78 37.37
C PRO A 139 -20.10 20.15 38.04
N GLU A 140 -21.20 20.84 38.31
CA GLU A 140 -21.29 22.05 39.15
C GLU A 140 -20.90 21.77 40.61
#